data_AF-A0A1V9XD97-F1
#
_entry.id   AF-A0A1V9XD97-F1
#
_cell.length_a   1.000
_cell.length_b   1.000
_cell.length_c   1.000
_cell.angle_alpha   90.00
_cell.angle_beta   90.00
_cell.angle_gamma   90.00
#
_symmetry.space_group_name_H-M   'P 1'
#
loop_
_entity.id
_entity.type
_entity.pdbx_description
1 polymer ?
#
loop_
_entity_poly.entity_id
_entity_poly.type
_entity_poly.pdbx_seq_one_letter_code
_entity_poly.pdbx_strand_id
1 'polypeptide(L)'
;EGRTALHFAAAMSRRTGKQGMFRYLLQNGADNRIKDNRGRPAEHYKTHHLPIPSETALLGTRRKLRSKSEPPIRNGFRSQSLLANQISERITTALQKGSVPLAQELVMEGYGKHLIGRTSWNEELRHYLRQVPTQLISIENVQRAASRGDVQTLAALSNRDDALLRARDDNGYQAIHIATVNKQPAIVEYIANNYPQYLTAKTMNGRQPLHLAALQKDAEIYRLLVNYGADVRALDA
;
A
#
# COMPACT_ATOMS: atom_id res chain seq x y z
N GLU A 1 -9.98 -12.28 -1.96
CA GLU A 1 -9.69 -13.66 -2.37
C GLU A 1 -9.37 -14.54 -1.16
N GLY A 2 -9.21 -13.97 0.04
CA GLY A 2 -9.10 -14.72 1.29
C GLY A 2 -7.78 -15.45 1.42
N ARG A 3 -6.70 -14.88 0.89
CA ARG A 3 -5.40 -15.54 0.78
C ARG A 3 -4.45 -15.06 1.85
N THR A 4 -3.74 -16.00 2.46
CA THR A 4 -2.61 -15.71 3.36
C THR A 4 -1.31 -15.42 2.61
N ALA A 5 -0.33 -14.85 3.31
CA ALA A 5 1.04 -14.72 2.83
C ALA A 5 1.64 -16.04 2.28
N LEU A 6 1.25 -17.19 2.86
CA LEU A 6 1.70 -18.51 2.43
C LEU A 6 1.21 -18.88 1.01
N HIS A 7 0.00 -18.46 0.62
CA HIS A 7 -0.52 -18.67 -0.74
C HIS A 7 0.34 -17.94 -1.78
N PHE A 8 0.76 -16.71 -1.47
CA PHE A 8 1.64 -15.93 -2.34
C PHE A 8 3.04 -16.55 -2.42
N ALA A 9 3.63 -16.97 -1.30
CA ALA A 9 4.92 -17.64 -1.29
C ALA A 9 4.92 -18.97 -2.09
N ALA A 10 3.83 -19.73 -2.03
CA ALA A 10 3.66 -20.96 -2.81
C ALA A 10 3.68 -20.69 -4.32
N ALA A 11 2.91 -19.68 -4.77
CA ALA A 11 2.86 -19.29 -6.18
C ALA A 11 4.22 -18.80 -6.71
N MET A 12 4.98 -18.08 -5.88
CA MET A 12 6.31 -17.57 -6.26
C MET A 12 7.39 -18.66 -6.26
N SER A 13 7.18 -19.77 -5.57
CA SER A 13 8.11 -20.91 -5.53
C SER A 13 8.28 -21.58 -6.89
N ARG A 14 7.23 -21.57 -7.74
CA ARG A 14 7.27 -22.09 -9.11
C ARG A 14 8.21 -21.30 -10.03
N ARG A 15 8.33 -20.00 -9.78
CA ARG A 15 8.93 -19.03 -10.72
C ARG A 15 10.46 -18.96 -10.63
N THR A 16 11.05 -19.41 -9.52
CA THR A 16 12.50 -19.21 -9.26
C THR A 16 13.24 -20.43 -8.70
N GLY A 17 12.63 -21.63 -8.63
CA GLY A 17 13.29 -22.86 -8.16
C GLY A 17 13.69 -22.89 -6.67
N LYS A 18 13.76 -21.73 -6.01
CA LYS A 18 14.05 -21.57 -4.59
C LYS A 18 12.77 -21.70 -3.78
N GLN A 19 12.51 -22.90 -3.26
CA GLN A 19 11.47 -23.19 -2.24
C GLN A 19 11.68 -22.46 -0.89
N GLY A 20 12.58 -21.47 -0.85
CA GLY A 20 13.05 -20.82 0.38
C GLY A 20 11.92 -20.12 1.12
N MET A 21 11.17 -19.22 0.46
CA MET A 21 10.16 -18.43 1.15
C MET A 21 9.01 -19.30 1.69
N PHE A 22 8.46 -20.21 0.88
CA PHE A 22 7.36 -21.08 1.34
C PHE A 22 7.76 -21.92 2.56
N ARG A 23 8.95 -22.54 2.54
CA ARG A 23 9.45 -23.30 3.69
C ARG A 23 9.75 -22.42 4.90
N TYR A 24 10.32 -21.25 4.66
CA TYR A 24 10.60 -20.26 5.70
C TYR A 24 9.32 -19.83 6.42
N LEU A 25 8.24 -19.58 5.68
CA LEU A 25 6.95 -19.22 6.28
C LEU A 25 6.40 -20.33 7.19
N LEU A 26 6.47 -21.59 6.75
CA LEU A 26 6.05 -22.73 7.56
C LEU A 26 6.86 -22.85 8.86
N GLN A 27 8.18 -22.63 8.78
CA GLN A 27 9.06 -22.64 9.95
C GLN A 27 8.74 -21.50 10.93
N ASN A 28 8.17 -20.40 10.45
CA ASN A 28 7.76 -19.24 11.27
C ASN A 28 6.25 -19.26 11.60
N GLY A 29 5.63 -20.44 11.62
CA GLY A 29 4.26 -20.62 12.13
C GLY A 29 3.13 -20.33 11.13
N ALA A 30 3.42 -20.18 9.83
CA ALA A 30 2.37 -20.07 8.83
C ALA A 30 1.58 -21.38 8.71
N ASP A 31 0.24 -21.28 8.74
CA ASP A 31 -0.65 -22.43 8.69
C ASP A 31 -0.98 -22.82 7.23
N ASN A 32 -0.63 -24.04 6.84
CA ASN A 32 -0.91 -24.59 5.51
C ASN A 32 -2.35 -25.08 5.31
N ARG A 33 -3.14 -25.17 6.39
CA ARG A 33 -4.52 -25.65 6.37
C ARG A 33 -5.51 -24.56 5.97
N ILE A 34 -5.10 -23.29 6.07
CA ILE A 34 -5.94 -22.15 5.67
C ILE A 34 -6.15 -22.22 4.16
N LYS A 35 -7.42 -22.14 3.75
CA LYS A 35 -7.86 -22.17 2.35
C LYS A 35 -8.29 -20.78 1.91
N ASP A 36 -8.09 -20.47 0.63
CA ASP A 36 -8.62 -19.26 0.02
C ASP A 36 -10.16 -19.30 -0.08
N ASN A 37 -10.79 -18.20 -0.52
CA ASN A 37 -12.25 -18.15 -0.73
C ASN A 37 -12.77 -19.16 -1.77
N ARG A 38 -11.87 -19.79 -2.55
CA ARG A 38 -12.20 -20.86 -3.51
C ARG A 38 -11.93 -22.26 -2.93
N GLY A 39 -11.65 -22.36 -1.63
CA GLY A 39 -11.38 -23.62 -0.94
C GLY A 39 -10.01 -24.23 -1.24
N ARG A 40 -9.10 -23.50 -1.88
CA ARG A 40 -7.79 -24.02 -2.30
C ARG A 40 -6.73 -23.73 -1.23
N PRO A 41 -5.96 -24.75 -0.79
CA PRO A 41 -4.85 -24.55 0.15
C PRO A 41 -3.65 -23.90 -0.56
N ALA A 42 -2.73 -23.32 0.22
CA ALA A 42 -1.53 -22.68 -0.32
C ALA A 42 -0.71 -23.59 -1.25
N GLU A 43 -0.58 -24.88 -0.93
CA GLU A 43 0.18 -25.84 -1.73
C GLU A 43 -0.34 -26.01 -3.16
N HIS A 44 -1.65 -25.84 -3.38
CA HIS A 44 -2.26 -25.93 -4.70
C HIS A 44 -1.59 -24.99 -5.72
N TYR A 45 -1.11 -23.83 -5.25
CA TYR A 45 -0.48 -22.81 -6.09
C TYR A 45 1.00 -23.05 -6.37
N LYS A 46 1.60 -24.12 -5.82
CA LYS A 46 2.92 -24.57 -6.26
C LYS A 46 2.87 -25.06 -7.71
N THR A 47 1.76 -25.69 -8.11
CA THR A 47 1.54 -26.26 -9.44
C THR A 47 0.62 -25.41 -10.31
N HIS A 48 -0.33 -24.67 -9.72
CA HIS A 48 -1.31 -23.87 -10.45
C HIS A 48 -1.00 -22.37 -10.44
N HIS A 49 -1.38 -21.67 -11.52
CA HIS A 49 -1.17 -20.24 -11.64
C HIS A 49 -2.04 -19.45 -10.65
N LEU A 50 -1.40 -18.69 -9.76
CA LEU A 50 -2.05 -17.64 -8.97
C LEU A 50 -2.07 -16.35 -9.81
N PRO A 51 -3.23 -15.75 -10.11
CA PRO A 51 -3.29 -14.43 -10.73
C PRO A 51 -2.78 -13.38 -9.74
N ILE A 52 -1.48 -13.14 -9.78
CA ILE A 52 -0.83 -12.06 -9.06
C ILE A 52 -0.79 -10.87 -10.03
N PRO A 53 -1.24 -9.66 -9.64
CA PRO A 53 -0.98 -8.45 -10.40
C PRO A 53 0.52 -8.41 -10.73
N SER A 54 0.87 -8.18 -11.99
CA SER A 54 2.22 -8.34 -12.50
C SER A 54 3.26 -7.67 -11.58
N GLU A 55 4.43 -8.29 -11.40
CA GLU A 55 5.57 -7.72 -10.67
C GLU A 55 5.86 -6.26 -11.07
N THR A 56 5.57 -5.87 -12.31
CA THR A 56 5.66 -4.50 -12.83
C THR A 56 4.72 -3.49 -12.15
N ALA A 57 3.55 -3.92 -11.67
CA ALA A 57 2.64 -3.08 -10.88
C ALA A 57 3.10 -2.95 -9.42
N LEU A 58 3.84 -3.94 -8.91
CA LEU A 58 4.41 -3.93 -7.56
C LEU A 58 5.74 -3.15 -7.49
N LEU A 59 6.57 -3.22 -8.53
CA LEU A 59 7.93 -2.65 -8.62
C LEU A 59 7.99 -1.30 -9.35
N GLY A 60 6.87 -0.56 -9.45
CA GLY A 60 6.78 0.74 -10.13
C GLY A 60 7.75 1.82 -9.62
N THR A 61 8.51 1.53 -8.56
CA THR A 61 9.55 2.38 -7.98
C THR A 61 10.92 2.28 -8.66
N ARG A 62 11.16 1.33 -9.58
CA ARG A 62 12.27 1.47 -10.55
C ARG A 62 11.89 2.37 -11.72
N ARG A 63 11.40 3.58 -11.42
CA ARG A 63 11.41 4.67 -12.42
C ARG A 63 12.87 5.06 -12.65
N LYS A 64 13.49 4.48 -13.68
CA LYS A 64 14.48 5.20 -14.49
C LYS A 64 13.86 6.59 -14.73
N LEU A 65 14.56 7.67 -14.39
CA LEU A 65 14.18 9.04 -14.75
C LEU A 65 13.70 9.02 -16.21
N ARG A 66 12.38 9.11 -16.44
CA ARG A 66 11.78 8.98 -17.78
C ARG A 66 11.08 10.29 -18.10
N SER A 67 11.33 10.76 -19.32
CA SER A 67 10.98 12.07 -19.86
C SER A 67 9.47 12.38 -19.75
N LYS A 68 9.17 13.68 -19.64
CA LYS A 68 7.85 14.31 -19.34
C LYS A 68 6.70 14.00 -20.33
N SER A 69 6.79 13.04 -21.24
CA SER A 69 5.88 12.96 -22.39
C SER A 69 5.25 11.60 -22.69
N GLU A 70 5.31 10.60 -21.80
CA GLU A 70 4.55 9.35 -22.01
C GLU A 70 3.41 9.16 -21.00
N PRO A 71 2.19 8.86 -21.46
CA PRO A 71 1.07 8.59 -20.58
C PRO A 71 1.31 7.28 -19.80
N PRO A 72 0.83 7.18 -18.55
CA PRO A 72 0.99 5.95 -17.78
C PRO A 72 0.27 4.80 -18.47
N ILE A 73 0.95 3.65 -18.59
CA ILE A 73 0.36 2.41 -19.11
C ILE A 73 -0.73 1.97 -18.13
N ARG A 74 -2.00 2.17 -18.53
CA ARG A 74 -3.20 1.86 -17.76
C ARG A 74 -3.68 0.45 -18.12
N ASN A 75 -3.43 -0.53 -17.26
CA ASN A 75 -4.09 -1.83 -17.37
C ASN A 75 -5.40 -1.85 -16.57
N GLY A 76 -6.55 -1.96 -17.27
CA GLY A 76 -7.86 -2.25 -16.67
C GLY A 76 -9.01 -1.31 -17.07
N PHE A 77 -9.39 -1.27 -18.36
CA PHE A 77 -10.22 -0.24 -18.97
C PHE A 77 -11.75 -0.26 -18.68
N ARG A 78 -12.30 -1.14 -17.83
CA ARG A 78 -13.76 -1.13 -17.52
C ARG A 78 -14.13 -0.83 -16.06
N SER A 79 -13.31 -1.21 -15.08
CA SER A 79 -13.58 -0.88 -13.67
C SER A 79 -13.11 0.53 -13.29
N GLN A 80 -12.14 1.09 -14.01
CA GLN A 80 -11.61 2.44 -13.74
C GLN A 80 -12.58 3.57 -14.06
N SER A 81 -13.50 3.42 -15.03
CA SER A 81 -14.47 4.48 -15.35
C SER A 81 -15.51 4.67 -14.25
N LEU A 82 -16.01 3.56 -13.69
CA LEU A 82 -16.93 3.58 -12.55
C LEU A 82 -16.27 4.16 -11.29
N LEU A 83 -15.02 3.75 -11.00
CA LEU A 83 -14.24 4.31 -9.91
C LEU A 83 -13.98 5.82 -10.11
N ALA A 84 -13.61 6.24 -11.32
CA ALA A 84 -13.41 7.65 -11.64
C ALA A 84 -14.69 8.48 -11.48
N ASN A 85 -15.84 7.91 -11.86
CA ASN A 85 -17.15 8.55 -11.67
C ASN A 85 -17.50 8.67 -10.18
N GLN A 86 -17.34 7.59 -9.41
CA GLN A 86 -17.58 7.59 -7.95
C GLN A 86 -16.67 8.59 -7.21
N ILE A 87 -15.39 8.66 -7.57
CA ILE A 87 -14.45 9.62 -6.97
C ILE A 87 -14.85 11.06 -7.32
N SER A 88 -15.22 11.30 -8.58
CA SER A 88 -15.68 12.63 -9.03
C SER A 88 -16.96 13.06 -8.31
N GLU A 89 -17.87 12.13 -8.05
CA GLU A 89 -19.08 12.36 -7.26
C GLU A 89 -18.75 12.67 -5.78
N ARG A 90 -17.83 11.91 -5.15
CA ARG A 90 -17.38 12.20 -3.78
C ARG A 90 -16.72 13.58 -3.66
N ILE A 91 -15.88 13.96 -4.63
CA ILE A 91 -15.26 15.29 -4.68
C ILE A 91 -16.36 16.36 -4.80
N THR A 92 -17.29 16.20 -5.73
CA THR A 92 -18.39 17.15 -5.94
C THR A 92 -19.24 17.27 -4.67
N THR A 93 -19.54 16.14 -4.02
CA THR A 93 -20.29 16.09 -2.76
C THR A 93 -19.56 16.82 -1.64
N ALA A 94 -18.25 16.62 -1.50
CA ALA A 94 -17.44 17.31 -0.51
C ALA A 94 -17.49 18.84 -0.71
N LEU A 95 -17.32 19.28 -1.96
CA LEU A 95 -17.31 20.70 -2.33
C LEU A 95 -18.69 21.36 -2.15
N GLN A 96 -19.78 20.66 -2.53
CA GLN A 96 -21.15 21.17 -2.40
C GLN A 96 -21.60 21.24 -0.94
N LYS A 97 -21.34 20.18 -0.16
CA LYS A 97 -21.72 20.12 1.26
C LYS A 97 -20.78 20.90 2.17
N GLY A 98 -19.61 21.31 1.69
CA GLY A 98 -18.61 21.99 2.51
C GLY A 98 -17.92 21.08 3.53
N SER A 99 -17.83 19.77 3.25
CA SER A 99 -17.32 18.78 4.22
C SER A 99 -15.79 18.72 4.23
N VAL A 100 -15.17 19.33 5.25
CA VAL A 100 -13.73 19.23 5.51
C VAL A 100 -13.28 17.80 5.77
N PRO A 101 -13.98 16.99 6.60
CA PRO A 101 -13.56 15.61 6.87
C PRO A 101 -13.51 14.74 5.61
N LEU A 102 -14.49 14.90 4.71
CA LEU A 102 -14.52 14.16 3.44
C LEU A 102 -13.39 14.63 2.51
N ALA A 103 -13.07 15.92 2.48
CA ALA A 103 -11.94 16.42 1.72
C ALA A 103 -10.60 15.89 2.27
N GLN A 104 -10.43 15.85 3.59
CA GLN A 104 -9.26 15.24 4.24
C GLN A 104 -9.14 13.75 3.93
N GLU A 105 -10.24 13.00 3.97
CA GLU A 105 -10.26 11.60 3.58
C GLU A 105 -9.82 11.42 2.13
N LEU A 106 -10.35 12.22 1.19
CA LEU A 106 -9.95 12.18 -0.21
C LEU A 106 -8.45 12.47 -0.42
N VAL A 107 -7.88 13.41 0.35
CA VAL A 107 -6.43 13.66 0.33
C VAL A 107 -5.66 12.42 0.79
N MET A 108 -6.06 11.83 1.91
CA MET A 108 -5.39 10.65 2.49
C MET A 108 -5.56 9.39 1.64
N GLU A 109 -6.63 9.28 0.87
CA GLU A 109 -6.86 8.18 -0.09
C GLU A 109 -6.03 8.33 -1.39
N GLY A 110 -5.31 9.44 -1.58
CA GLY A 110 -4.47 9.70 -2.76
C GLY A 110 -5.15 10.56 -3.84
N TYR A 111 -6.35 11.10 -3.57
CA TYR A 111 -7.10 11.91 -4.53
C TYR A 111 -6.90 13.42 -4.36
N GLY A 112 -6.03 13.86 -3.46
CA GLY A 112 -5.84 15.28 -3.16
C GLY A 112 -5.45 16.16 -4.35
N LYS A 113 -4.73 15.60 -5.35
CA LYS A 113 -4.42 16.30 -6.62
C LYS A 113 -5.65 16.79 -7.38
N HIS A 114 -6.80 16.14 -7.20
CA HIS A 114 -8.06 16.51 -7.83
C HIS A 114 -8.80 17.66 -7.11
N LEU A 115 -8.37 18.01 -5.90
CA LEU A 115 -8.88 19.13 -5.11
C LEU A 115 -8.15 20.45 -5.39
N ILE A 116 -6.97 20.38 -6.04
CA ILE A 116 -6.19 21.56 -6.40
C ILE A 116 -6.99 22.43 -7.38
N GLY A 117 -7.08 23.72 -7.09
CA GLY A 117 -7.83 24.69 -7.91
C GLY A 117 -9.36 24.60 -7.77
N ARG A 118 -9.88 23.68 -6.96
CA ARG A 118 -11.32 23.62 -6.63
C ARG A 118 -11.67 24.64 -5.56
N THR A 119 -12.92 25.07 -5.55
CA THR A 119 -13.47 26.00 -4.57
C THR A 119 -14.79 25.47 -4.01
N SER A 120 -15.16 25.92 -2.81
CA SER A 120 -16.43 25.64 -2.16
C SER A 120 -16.99 26.94 -1.59
N TRP A 121 -18.31 27.01 -1.47
CA TRP A 121 -19.01 28.11 -0.82
C TRP A 121 -18.70 28.15 0.68
N ASN A 122 -18.48 27.00 1.32
CA ASN A 122 -18.11 26.90 2.72
C ASN A 122 -16.71 27.49 2.98
N GLU A 123 -16.61 28.37 3.97
CA GLU A 123 -15.37 29.08 4.30
C GLU A 123 -14.29 28.16 4.88
N GLU A 124 -14.69 27.26 5.79
CA GLU A 124 -13.79 26.31 6.45
C GLU A 124 -13.13 25.36 5.43
N LEU A 125 -13.94 24.79 4.53
CA LEU A 125 -13.44 23.97 3.43
C LEU A 125 -12.56 24.77 2.48
N ARG A 126 -12.91 26.01 2.18
CA ARG A 126 -12.07 26.87 1.34
C ARG A 126 -10.71 27.15 1.98
N HIS A 127 -10.67 27.36 3.30
CA HIS A 127 -9.42 27.52 4.04
C HIS A 127 -8.59 26.22 4.00
N TYR A 128 -9.21 25.06 4.21
CA TYR A 128 -8.55 23.77 4.10
C TYR A 128 -7.98 23.52 2.69
N LEU A 129 -8.76 23.79 1.63
CA LEU A 129 -8.34 23.60 0.23
C LEU A 129 -7.09 24.41 -0.13
N ARG A 130 -6.86 25.57 0.50
CA ARG A 130 -5.61 26.35 0.33
C ARG A 130 -4.38 25.66 0.92
N GLN A 131 -4.56 24.83 1.95
CA GLN A 131 -3.48 24.10 2.63
C GLN A 131 -3.16 22.76 1.96
N VAL A 132 -4.10 22.22 1.17
CA VAL A 132 -3.95 20.92 0.48
C VAL A 132 -2.63 20.81 -0.30
N PRO A 133 -2.18 21.81 -1.09
CA PRO A 133 -0.90 21.71 -1.79
C PRO A 133 0.29 21.46 -0.86
N THR A 134 0.36 22.17 0.27
CA THR A 134 1.41 21.98 1.29
C THR A 134 1.33 20.60 1.93
N GLN A 135 0.12 20.15 2.26
CA GLN A 135 -0.10 18.82 2.82
C GLN A 135 0.35 17.71 1.84
N LEU A 136 0.08 17.88 0.54
CA LEU A 136 0.52 16.94 -0.50
C LEU A 136 2.04 16.86 -0.60
N ILE A 137 2.76 17.97 -0.45
CA ILE A 137 4.22 17.98 -0.40
C ILE A 137 4.72 17.18 0.80
N SER A 138 4.12 17.36 1.99
CA SER A 138 4.50 16.57 3.18
C SER A 138 4.23 15.08 3.00
N ILE A 139 3.09 14.70 2.42
CA ILE A 139 2.76 13.30 2.09
C ILE A 139 3.80 12.73 1.12
N GLU A 140 4.13 13.44 0.04
CA GLU A 140 5.13 13.00 -0.93
C GLU A 140 6.50 12.83 -0.28
N ASN A 141 6.88 13.73 0.64
CA ASN A 141 8.15 13.62 1.36
C ASN A 141 8.21 12.39 2.27
N VAL A 142 7.14 12.07 3.00
CA VAL A 142 7.05 10.83 3.80
C VAL A 142 7.16 9.59 2.91
N GLN A 143 6.42 9.56 1.80
CA GLN A 143 6.46 8.45 0.84
C GLN A 143 7.84 8.28 0.21
N ARG A 144 8.52 9.39 -0.12
CA ARG A 144 9.88 9.38 -0.67
C ARG A 144 10.90 8.91 0.36
N ALA A 145 10.78 9.35 1.61
CA ALA A 145 11.63 8.90 2.71
C ALA A 145 11.46 7.38 2.94
N ALA A 146 10.22 6.90 2.97
CA ALA A 146 9.90 5.47 3.08
C ALA A 146 10.46 4.64 1.92
N SER A 147 10.47 5.18 0.70
CA SER A 147 11.03 4.52 -0.49
C SER A 147 12.57 4.44 -0.45
N ARG A 148 13.24 5.47 0.09
CA ARG A 148 14.71 5.59 0.12
C ARG A 148 15.35 5.01 1.37
N GLY A 149 14.59 4.67 2.40
CA GLY A 149 15.14 4.23 3.69
C GLY A 149 15.58 5.38 4.60
N ASP A 150 15.13 6.61 4.34
CA ASP A 150 15.50 7.79 5.13
C ASP A 150 14.65 7.88 6.41
N VAL A 151 15.12 7.20 7.46
CA VAL A 151 14.43 7.14 8.75
C VAL A 151 14.39 8.51 9.42
N GLN A 152 15.41 9.35 9.26
CA GLN A 152 15.47 10.66 9.91
C GLN A 152 14.37 11.59 9.40
N THR A 153 14.25 11.71 8.07
CA THR A 153 13.19 12.53 7.46
C THR A 153 11.80 11.96 7.77
N LEU A 154 11.63 10.64 7.68
CA LEU A 154 10.35 10.01 8.01
C LEU A 154 9.97 10.24 9.47
N ALA A 155 10.92 10.12 10.39
CA ALA A 155 10.70 10.35 11.82
C ALA A 155 10.32 11.81 12.12
N ALA A 156 11.07 12.76 11.56
CA ALA A 156 10.80 14.18 11.75
C ALA A 156 9.39 14.59 11.26
N LEU A 157 8.92 13.99 10.16
CA LEU A 157 7.59 14.27 9.61
C LEU A 157 6.47 13.55 10.38
N SER A 158 6.64 12.24 10.66
CA SER A 158 5.63 11.45 11.38
C SER A 158 5.45 11.90 12.83
N ASN A 159 6.50 12.39 13.49
CA ASN A 159 6.39 12.94 14.84
C ASN A 159 5.61 14.26 14.91
N ARG A 160 5.50 14.97 13.77
CA ARG A 160 4.67 16.19 13.68
C ARG A 160 3.22 15.86 13.34
N ASP A 161 3.02 14.90 12.45
CA ASP A 161 1.71 14.43 12.00
C ASP A 161 1.80 12.96 11.57
N ASP A 162 1.31 12.07 12.43
CA ASP A 162 1.34 10.63 12.19
C ASP A 162 0.35 10.20 11.10
N ALA A 163 -0.66 11.03 10.80
CA ALA A 163 -1.63 10.78 9.74
C ALA A 163 -0.95 10.75 8.36
N LEU A 164 0.23 11.36 8.20
CA LEU A 164 1.01 11.27 6.97
C LEU A 164 1.38 9.83 6.61
N LEU A 165 1.55 8.94 7.59
CA LEU A 165 1.90 7.54 7.36
C LEU A 165 0.75 6.74 6.71
N ARG A 166 -0.51 7.16 6.94
CA ARG A 166 -1.71 6.51 6.40
C ARG A 166 -2.07 6.97 4.98
N ALA A 167 -1.45 8.04 4.51
CA ALA A 167 -1.71 8.60 3.19
C ALA A 167 -1.28 7.62 2.09
N ARG A 168 -2.13 7.46 1.08
CA ARG A 168 -1.93 6.54 -0.03
C ARG A 168 -1.26 7.23 -1.22
N ASP A 169 -0.36 6.53 -1.88
CA ASP A 169 0.19 6.94 -3.17
C ASP A 169 -0.80 6.64 -4.33
N ASP A 170 -0.39 6.94 -5.56
CA ASP A 170 -1.17 6.65 -6.77
C ASP A 170 -1.48 5.14 -6.97
N ASN A 171 -0.78 4.24 -6.28
CA ASN A 171 -0.99 2.79 -6.31
C ASN A 171 -1.83 2.30 -5.11
N GLY A 172 -2.27 3.19 -4.23
CA GLY A 172 -3.00 2.84 -3.02
C GLY A 172 -2.11 2.33 -1.89
N TYR A 173 -0.81 2.60 -1.91
CA TYR A 173 0.17 2.18 -0.90
C TYR A 173 0.42 3.27 0.14
N GLN A 174 0.41 2.84 1.40
CA GLN A 174 0.84 3.64 2.54
C GLN A 174 2.36 3.54 2.76
N ALA A 175 2.92 4.36 3.66
CA ALA A 175 4.36 4.41 3.93
C ALA A 175 4.97 3.03 4.21
N ILE A 176 4.32 2.19 5.03
CA ILE A 176 4.81 0.84 5.34
C ILE A 176 4.81 -0.11 4.14
N HIS A 177 3.83 0.02 3.23
CA HIS A 177 3.78 -0.77 2.02
C HIS A 177 4.91 -0.36 1.07
N ILE A 178 5.15 0.96 0.93
CA ILE A 178 6.25 1.51 0.13
C ILE A 178 7.59 1.01 0.69
N ALA A 179 7.80 1.06 2.00
CA ALA A 179 9.01 0.54 2.63
C ALA A 179 9.20 -0.97 2.37
N THR A 180 8.12 -1.74 2.47
CA THR A 180 8.14 -3.19 2.20
C THR A 180 8.46 -3.51 0.75
N VAL A 181 7.92 -2.74 -0.19
CA VAL A 181 8.17 -2.88 -1.64
C VAL A 181 9.59 -2.47 -2.03
N ASN A 182 10.13 -1.45 -1.37
CA ASN A 182 11.47 -0.94 -1.66
C ASN A 182 12.57 -1.59 -0.81
N LYS A 183 12.22 -2.63 -0.05
CA LYS A 183 13.15 -3.39 0.80
C LYS A 183 13.90 -2.52 1.82
N GLN A 184 13.14 -1.69 2.54
CA GLN A 184 13.66 -0.75 3.52
C GLN A 184 13.37 -1.23 4.96
N PRO A 185 14.13 -2.20 5.50
CA PRO A 185 13.86 -2.79 6.82
C PRO A 185 13.90 -1.76 7.95
N ALA A 186 14.82 -0.78 7.90
CA ALA A 186 14.92 0.27 8.92
C ALA A 186 13.66 1.15 9.03
N ILE A 187 12.98 1.40 7.90
CA ILE A 187 11.70 2.14 7.91
C ILE A 187 10.59 1.26 8.47
N VAL A 188 10.54 -0.03 8.08
CA VAL A 188 9.53 -0.96 8.61
C VAL A 188 9.71 -1.10 10.13
N GLU A 189 10.94 -1.21 10.61
CA GLU A 189 11.28 -1.24 12.03
C GLU A 189 10.85 0.02 12.77
N TYR A 190 11.18 1.19 12.21
CA TYR A 190 10.78 2.47 12.79
C TYR A 190 9.26 2.57 12.92
N ILE A 191 8.51 2.25 11.86
CA ILE A 191 7.05 2.29 11.86
C ILE A 191 6.49 1.26 12.83
N ALA A 192 7.02 0.04 12.87
CA ALA A 192 6.55 -1.01 13.75
C ALA A 192 6.70 -0.66 15.24
N ASN A 193 7.84 -0.05 15.61
CA ASN A 193 8.12 0.36 16.98
C ASN A 193 7.28 1.56 17.45
N ASN A 194 7.15 2.58 16.60
CA ASN A 194 6.54 3.84 17.01
C ASN A 194 5.04 3.94 16.65
N TYR A 195 4.60 3.20 15.63
CA TYR A 195 3.26 3.27 15.07
C TYR A 195 2.73 1.88 14.68
N PRO A 196 2.59 0.94 15.64
CA PRO A 196 2.25 -0.45 15.38
C PRO A 196 0.90 -0.65 14.67
N GLN A 197 -0.03 0.31 14.76
CA GLN A 197 -1.32 0.28 14.06
C GLN A 197 -1.17 0.16 12.52
N TYR A 198 -0.04 0.59 11.96
CA TYR A 198 0.19 0.50 10.51
C TYR A 198 0.68 -0.87 10.05
N LEU A 199 1.07 -1.78 10.95
CA LEU A 199 1.46 -3.16 10.60
C LEU A 199 0.32 -3.93 9.90
N THR A 200 -0.92 -3.63 10.28
CA THR A 200 -2.11 -4.26 9.71
C THR A 200 -2.74 -3.47 8.55
N ALA A 201 -2.11 -2.38 8.12
CA ALA A 201 -2.61 -1.53 7.05
C ALA A 201 -2.88 -2.35 5.78
N LYS A 202 -3.96 -2.00 5.06
CA LYS A 202 -4.37 -2.71 3.84
C LYS A 202 -4.24 -1.82 2.63
N THR A 203 -3.61 -2.35 1.58
CA THR A 203 -3.65 -1.79 0.22
C THR A 203 -5.08 -1.82 -0.35
N MET A 204 -5.30 -1.21 -1.52
CA MET A 204 -6.59 -1.31 -2.23
C MET A 204 -7.03 -2.74 -2.55
N ASN A 205 -6.08 -3.67 -2.66
CA ASN A 205 -6.35 -5.10 -2.88
C ASN A 205 -6.49 -5.87 -1.56
N GLY A 206 -6.62 -5.18 -0.42
CA GLY A 206 -6.73 -5.78 0.91
C GLY A 206 -5.46 -6.42 1.45
N ARG A 207 -4.33 -6.31 0.74
CA ARG A 207 -3.06 -6.91 1.17
C ARG A 207 -2.41 -6.07 2.25
N GLN A 208 -1.91 -6.74 3.28
CA GLN A 208 -1.04 -6.18 4.31
C GLN A 208 0.44 -6.23 3.92
N PRO A 209 1.34 -5.48 4.60
CA PRO A 209 2.79 -5.55 4.40
C PRO A 209 3.33 -6.99 4.37
N LEU A 210 2.82 -7.85 5.25
CA LEU A 210 3.24 -9.25 5.33
C LEU A 210 3.01 -10.03 4.02
N HIS A 211 1.89 -9.76 3.34
CA HIS A 211 1.59 -10.36 2.04
C HIS A 211 2.57 -9.87 0.97
N LEU A 212 2.95 -8.59 1.01
CA LEU A 212 3.89 -8.00 0.06
C LEU A 212 5.32 -8.54 0.26
N ALA A 213 5.74 -8.74 1.51
CA ALA A 213 7.03 -9.34 1.84
C ALA A 213 7.13 -10.80 1.32
N ALA A 214 6.09 -11.60 1.56
CA ALA A 214 6.00 -12.96 1.04
C ALA A 214 5.98 -13.02 -0.49
N LEU A 215 5.28 -12.08 -1.13
CA LEU A 215 5.22 -11.99 -2.58
C LEU A 215 6.58 -11.65 -3.21
N GLN A 216 7.37 -10.79 -2.56
CA GLN A 216 8.71 -10.40 -3.04
C GLN A 216 9.82 -11.38 -2.62
N LYS A 217 9.48 -12.43 -1.85
CA LYS A 217 10.43 -13.37 -1.26
C LYS A 217 11.45 -12.67 -0.35
N ASP A 218 11.01 -11.63 0.35
CA ASP A 218 11.82 -10.87 1.29
C ASP A 218 11.67 -11.44 2.70
N ALA A 219 12.56 -12.38 3.05
CA ALA A 219 12.53 -13.05 4.34
C ALA A 219 12.90 -12.11 5.50
N GLU A 220 13.74 -11.10 5.26
CA GLU A 220 14.18 -10.16 6.28
C GLU A 220 13.01 -9.29 6.75
N ILE A 221 12.32 -8.63 5.81
CA ILE A 221 11.16 -7.80 6.14
C ILE A 221 10.01 -8.66 6.66
N TYR A 222 9.81 -9.86 6.11
CA TYR A 222 8.79 -10.77 6.63
C TYR A 222 9.05 -11.11 8.10
N ARG A 223 10.28 -11.49 8.44
CA ARG A 223 10.69 -11.79 9.83
C ARG A 223 10.46 -10.60 10.73
N LEU A 224 10.85 -9.41 10.27
CA LEU A 224 10.71 -8.17 11.02
C LEU A 224 9.23 -7.92 11.35
N LEU A 225 8.35 -7.99 10.35
CA LEU A 225 6.91 -7.83 10.55
C LEU A 225 6.34 -8.85 11.55
N VAL A 226 6.72 -10.12 11.45
CA VAL A 226 6.27 -11.16 12.39
C VAL A 226 6.78 -10.92 13.81
N ASN A 227 8.05 -10.53 13.96
CA ASN A 227 8.64 -10.22 15.27
C ASN A 227 7.93 -9.04 15.96
N TYR A 228 7.42 -8.09 15.19
CA TYR A 228 6.61 -6.97 15.68
C TYR A 228 5.11 -7.29 15.80
N GLY A 229 4.70 -8.56 15.66
CA GLY A 229 3.33 -9.01 15.94
C GLY A 229 2.37 -9.02 14.75
N ALA A 230 2.86 -8.96 13.51
CA ALA A 230 2.00 -9.14 12.35
C ALA A 230 1.40 -10.56 12.30
N ASP A 231 0.09 -10.65 12.08
CA ASP A 231 -0.61 -11.94 12.03
C ASP A 231 -0.27 -12.72 10.75
N VAL A 232 0.42 -13.85 10.92
CA VAL A 232 0.76 -14.79 9.83
C VAL A 232 -0.45 -15.43 9.16
N ARG A 233 -1.62 -15.41 9.84
CA ARG A 233 -2.90 -15.94 9.36
C ARG A 233 -3.75 -14.88 8.66
N ALA A 234 -3.28 -13.63 8.58
CA ALA A 234 -4.03 -12.56 7.95
C ALA A 234 -4.41 -12.91 6.50
N LEU A 235 -5.63 -12.53 6.13
CA LEU A 235 -6.20 -12.76 4.80
C LEU A 235 -6.25 -11.46 4.00
N ASP A 236 -5.92 -11.53 2.72
CA ASP A 236 -6.24 -10.46 1.77
C ASP A 236 -7.76 -10.31 1.56
N ALA A 237 -8.18 -9.15 1.04
CA ALA A 237 -9.59 -8.88 0.71
C ALA A 237 -10.05 -9.83 -0.37
#